data_AF-A0A1B6QD24-F1
#
_entry.id   AF-A0A1B6QD24-F1
#
_cell.length_a   1.000
_cell.length_b   1.000
_cell.length_c   1.000
_cell.angle_alpha   90.00
_cell.angle_beta   90.00
_cell.angle_gamma   90.00
#
_symmetry.space_group_name_H-M   'P 1'
#
loop_
_entity.id
_entity.type
_entity.pdbx_description
1 polymer ?
#
loop_
_entity_poly.entity_id
_entity_poly.type
_entity_poly.pdbx_seq_one_letter_code
_entity_poly.pdbx_strand_id
1 'polypeptide(L)'
;MAAMAKPKATTTSIVLAMVLVLATVSLVAGSKGLATYYTPSYTPSACYGNQDMGTMIAAASEVFWNGGKACGDRYVVSCKGATNAGVPHPCTGRSVTVKIVDLCPSPGCQGTIDLSQEAFAIIANPDAGKVEIEYHRI
;
A
#
# COMPACT_ATOMS: atom_id res chain seq x y z
N MET A 1 0.27 -60.91 16.10
CA MET A 1 0.74 -60.00 15.02
C MET A 1 -0.49 -59.44 14.33
N ALA A 2 -0.86 -58.18 14.58
CA ALA A 2 -2.00 -57.53 13.93
C ALA A 2 -1.50 -56.83 12.65
N ALA A 3 -2.03 -57.22 11.49
CA ALA A 3 -1.76 -56.55 10.23
C ALA A 3 -2.64 -55.29 10.13
N MET A 4 -2.01 -54.11 10.10
CA MET A 4 -2.68 -52.86 9.77
C MET A 4 -3.05 -52.85 8.28
N ALA A 5 -4.34 -52.79 7.98
CA ALA A 5 -4.83 -52.54 6.63
C ALA A 5 -4.56 -51.07 6.26
N LYS A 6 -3.85 -50.84 5.16
CA LYS A 6 -3.64 -49.50 4.59
C LYS A 6 -4.95 -48.97 4.00
N PRO A 7 -5.39 -47.75 4.35
CA PRO A 7 -6.59 -47.18 3.77
C PRO A 7 -6.38 -46.88 2.28
N LYS A 8 -7.33 -47.32 1.43
CA LYS A 8 -7.41 -46.89 0.03
C LYS A 8 -7.99 -45.47 0.02
N ALA A 9 -7.15 -44.49 -0.29
CA ALA A 9 -7.62 -43.14 -0.56
C ALA A 9 -8.38 -43.15 -1.90
N THR A 10 -9.69 -42.90 -1.84
CA THR A 10 -10.58 -42.83 -3.01
C THR A 10 -10.35 -41.51 -3.74
N THR A 11 -10.25 -41.54 -5.07
CA THR A 11 -9.96 -40.40 -5.96
C THR A 11 -10.80 -39.14 -5.66
N THR A 12 -12.05 -39.30 -5.20
CA THR A 12 -12.93 -38.22 -4.76
C THR A 12 -12.34 -37.38 -3.61
N SER A 13 -11.65 -38.01 -2.66
CA SER A 13 -10.97 -37.31 -1.56
C SER A 13 -9.76 -36.50 -2.03
N ILE A 14 -9.08 -36.94 -3.09
CA ILE A 14 -7.94 -36.23 -3.67
C ILE A 14 -8.41 -34.97 -4.42
N VAL A 15 -9.51 -35.08 -5.18
CA VAL A 15 -10.11 -33.94 -5.90
C VAL A 15 -10.68 -32.92 -4.91
N LEU A 16 -11.38 -33.36 -3.87
CA LEU A 16 -11.92 -32.46 -2.84
C LEU A 16 -10.80 -31.72 -2.08
N ALA A 17 -9.70 -32.41 -1.77
CA ALA A 17 -8.53 -31.79 -1.15
C ALA A 17 -7.86 -30.74 -2.06
N MET A 18 -7.76 -30.98 -3.37
CA MET A 18 -7.21 -29.97 -4.30
C MET A 18 -8.12 -28.73 -4.45
N VAL A 19 -9.44 -28.89 -4.45
CA VAL A 19 -10.38 -27.76 -4.48
C VAL A 19 -10.30 -26.93 -3.19
N LEU A 20 -10.16 -27.60 -2.03
CA LEU A 20 -9.96 -26.94 -0.73
C LEU A 20 -8.62 -26.17 -0.65
N VAL A 21 -7.56 -26.69 -1.26
CA VAL A 21 -6.24 -26.01 -1.31
C VAL A 21 -6.23 -24.83 -2.28
N LEU A 22 -6.96 -24.89 -3.40
CA LEU A 22 -7.11 -23.74 -4.30
C LEU A 22 -7.93 -22.59 -3.66
N ALA A 23 -8.82 -22.92 -2.73
CA ALA A 23 -9.67 -21.94 -2.04
C ALA A 23 -8.95 -21.12 -0.96
N THR A 24 -7.70 -21.45 -0.61
CA THR A 24 -6.92 -20.71 0.41
C THR A 24 -6.05 -19.59 -0.15
N VAL A 25 -6.20 -19.24 -1.45
CA VAL A 25 -5.58 -18.01 -1.97
C VAL A 25 -6.35 -16.83 -1.38
N SER A 26 -5.91 -16.37 -0.20
CA SER A 26 -6.40 -15.13 0.40
C SER A 26 -6.06 -13.97 -0.53
N LEU A 27 -7.07 -13.42 -1.21
CA LEU A 27 -6.92 -12.12 -1.84
C LEU A 27 -6.71 -11.10 -0.72
N VAL A 28 -5.48 -10.61 -0.56
CA VAL A 28 -5.23 -9.43 0.27
C VAL A 28 -5.83 -8.24 -0.47
N ALA A 29 -7.09 -7.91 -0.16
CA ALA A 29 -7.71 -6.68 -0.63
C ALA A 29 -6.97 -5.51 0.05
N GLY A 30 -6.40 -4.60 -0.74
CA GLY A 30 -5.80 -3.40 -0.19
C GLY A 30 -6.87 -2.40 0.23
N SER A 31 -6.50 -1.53 1.17
CA SER A 31 -7.31 -0.38 1.54
C SER A 31 -7.32 0.64 0.42
N LYS A 32 -8.47 1.27 0.17
CA LYS A 32 -8.59 2.37 -0.79
C LYS A 32 -8.28 3.69 -0.11
N GLY A 33 -7.71 4.63 -0.86
CA GLY A 33 -7.44 5.97 -0.39
C GLY A 33 -7.12 6.94 -1.53
N LEU A 34 -6.70 8.13 -1.14
CA LEU A 34 -6.18 9.14 -2.07
C LEU A 34 -4.68 9.33 -1.81
N ALA A 35 -3.91 9.51 -2.88
CA ALA A 35 -2.53 9.96 -2.78
C ALA A 35 -2.34 11.33 -3.42
N THR A 36 -1.58 12.16 -2.74
CA THR A 36 -0.94 13.38 -3.27
C THR A 36 0.57 13.21 -3.17
N TYR A 37 1.34 14.26 -3.48
CA TYR A 37 2.76 14.27 -3.17
C TYR A 37 3.26 15.61 -2.66
N TYR A 38 4.39 15.55 -1.95
CA TYR A 38 5.16 16.70 -1.49
C TYR A 38 6.60 16.65 -2.00
N THR A 39 7.18 17.84 -2.16
CA THR A 39 8.54 18.04 -2.68
C THR A 39 9.54 18.18 -1.53
N PRO A 40 10.85 17.96 -1.78
CA PRO A 40 11.88 18.22 -0.78
C PRO A 40 11.84 19.67 -0.26
N SER A 41 12.33 19.95 0.95
CA SER A 41 13.04 19.04 1.86
C SER A 41 12.11 18.06 2.60
N TYR A 42 12.58 16.82 2.79
CA TYR A 42 11.88 15.76 3.54
C TYR A 42 12.23 15.70 5.03
N THR A 43 13.06 16.64 5.48
CA THR A 43 13.40 16.85 6.89
C THR A 43 13.10 18.30 7.30
N PRO A 44 12.70 18.56 8.56
CA PRO A 44 12.44 17.56 9.59
C PRO A 44 11.13 16.80 9.34
N SER A 45 11.07 15.54 9.75
CA SER A 45 9.86 14.72 9.72
C SER A 45 9.30 14.51 11.13
N ALA A 46 7.98 14.36 11.26
CA ALA A 46 7.31 14.16 12.54
C ALA A 46 7.76 12.89 13.27
N CYS A 47 8.17 11.83 12.55
CA CYS A 47 8.62 10.58 13.18
C CYS A 47 10.10 10.58 13.54
N TYR A 48 10.96 11.26 12.77
CA TYR A 48 12.43 11.09 12.87
C TYR A 48 13.23 12.40 12.95
N GLY A 49 12.56 13.55 13.05
CA GLY A 49 13.22 14.85 13.14
C GLY A 49 14.12 15.10 11.92
N ASN A 50 15.38 15.50 12.15
CA ASN A 50 16.33 15.84 11.09
C ASN A 50 17.01 14.63 10.43
N GLN A 51 16.62 13.40 10.77
CA GLN A 51 17.20 12.22 10.13
C GLN A 51 16.67 12.07 8.71
N ASP A 52 17.59 11.99 7.73
CA ASP A 52 17.25 11.65 6.35
C ASP A 52 16.82 10.19 6.24
N MET A 53 15.59 9.98 5.77
CA MET A 53 14.96 8.66 5.58
C MET A 53 14.92 8.25 4.10
N GLY A 54 15.53 9.02 3.22
CA GLY A 54 15.54 8.84 1.78
C GLY A 54 14.25 9.30 1.10
N THR A 55 14.03 8.82 -0.13
CA THR A 55 12.93 9.27 -1.00
C THR A 55 11.84 8.22 -1.20
N MET A 56 11.94 7.03 -0.60
CA MET A 56 10.86 6.03 -0.63
C MET A 56 10.03 6.14 0.65
N ILE A 57 9.46 7.33 0.83
CA ILE A 57 8.81 7.77 2.06
C ILE A 57 7.45 8.41 1.77
N ALA A 58 6.64 8.53 2.82
CA ALA A 58 5.37 9.24 2.78
C ALA A 58 5.03 9.89 4.13
N ALA A 59 4.23 10.94 4.06
CA ALA A 59 3.50 11.50 5.18
C ALA A 59 2.08 10.89 5.24
N ALA A 60 1.58 10.63 6.44
CA ALA A 60 0.22 10.10 6.64
C ALA A 60 -0.73 11.21 7.08
N SER A 61 -2.00 11.18 6.63
CA SER A 61 -3.03 12.09 7.17
C SER A 61 -3.24 11.88 8.66
N GLU A 62 -3.77 12.84 9.40
CA GLU A 62 -3.95 12.75 10.87
C GLU A 62 -4.59 11.43 11.34
N VAL A 63 -5.67 11.02 10.69
CA VAL A 63 -6.39 9.78 11.02
C VAL A 63 -5.52 8.56 10.74
N PHE A 64 -4.79 8.55 9.61
CA PHE A 64 -3.95 7.43 9.23
C PHE A 64 -2.65 7.36 10.05
N TRP A 65 -2.06 8.50 10.38
CA TRP A 65 -0.87 8.64 11.22
C TRP A 65 -1.14 8.19 12.66
N ASN A 66 -2.38 8.38 13.14
CA ASN A 66 -2.91 7.82 14.40
C ASN A 66 -2.02 8.13 15.62
N GLY A 67 -1.71 9.42 15.81
CA GLY A 67 -0.87 9.87 16.92
C GLY A 67 0.56 9.31 16.91
N GLY A 68 1.09 9.02 15.72
CA GLY A 68 2.45 8.50 15.53
C GLY A 68 2.53 6.98 15.49
N LYS A 69 1.42 6.26 15.66
CA LYS A 69 1.41 4.79 15.61
C LYS A 69 1.78 4.23 14.23
N ALA A 70 1.57 4.99 13.16
CA ALA A 70 1.99 4.60 11.82
C ALA A 70 3.49 4.85 11.55
N CYS A 71 4.20 5.55 12.43
CA CYS A 71 5.61 5.88 12.21
C CYS A 71 6.45 4.61 11.99
N GLY A 72 7.11 4.56 10.84
CA GLY A 72 7.99 3.47 10.45
C GLY A 72 7.32 2.29 9.74
N ASP A 73 5.99 2.28 9.68
CA ASP A 73 5.22 1.30 8.91
C ASP A 73 5.54 1.40 7.43
N ARG A 74 5.50 0.25 6.75
CA ARG A 74 5.76 0.15 5.31
C ARG A 74 4.50 -0.25 4.59
N TYR A 75 4.22 0.42 3.48
CA TYR A 75 3.06 0.18 2.66
C TYR A 75 3.46 0.00 1.21
N VAL A 76 2.85 -0.99 0.55
CA VAL A 76 2.83 -1.04 -0.92
C VAL A 76 1.66 -0.18 -1.38
N VAL A 77 1.92 0.77 -2.26
CA VAL A 77 0.94 1.74 -2.78
C VAL A 77 0.87 1.60 -4.29
N SER A 78 -0.35 1.58 -4.84
CA SER A 78 -0.61 1.47 -6.29
C SER A 78 -1.66 2.47 -6.72
N CYS A 79 -1.43 3.19 -7.82
CA CYS A 79 -2.44 4.04 -8.45
C CYS A 79 -3.57 3.20 -9.05
N LYS A 80 -4.82 3.64 -8.87
CA LYS A 80 -6.03 2.98 -9.38
C LYS A 80 -6.88 3.86 -10.29
N GLY A 81 -6.70 5.19 -10.26
CA GLY A 81 -7.49 6.07 -11.10
C GLY A 81 -7.17 7.54 -10.96
N ALA A 82 -7.77 8.31 -11.86
CA ALA A 82 -7.75 9.77 -11.84
C ALA A 82 -8.73 10.34 -10.81
N THR A 83 -8.41 11.53 -10.31
CA THR A 83 -9.36 12.34 -9.51
C THR A 83 -9.79 13.61 -10.23
N ASN A 84 -9.26 13.87 -11.43
CA ASN A 84 -9.55 15.06 -12.23
C ASN A 84 -9.53 14.75 -13.73
N ALA A 85 -10.10 15.66 -14.53
CA ALA A 85 -10.20 15.54 -15.98
C ALA A 85 -8.93 16.00 -16.74
N GLY A 86 -8.00 16.69 -16.07
CA GLY A 86 -6.77 17.19 -16.71
C GLY A 86 -5.79 16.07 -17.06
N VAL A 87 -5.74 15.02 -16.24
CA VAL A 87 -4.94 13.82 -16.48
C VAL A 87 -5.82 12.57 -16.33
N PRO A 88 -6.55 12.15 -17.39
CA PRO A 88 -7.56 11.08 -17.29
C PRO A 88 -6.96 9.68 -17.08
N HIS A 89 -5.68 9.47 -17.42
CA HIS A 89 -4.96 8.20 -17.24
C HIS A 89 -3.64 8.41 -16.50
N PRO A 90 -3.68 8.73 -15.19
CA PRO A 90 -2.47 9.13 -14.47
C PRO A 90 -1.60 7.95 -14.08
N CYS A 91 -2.16 6.74 -13.95
CA CYS A 91 -1.45 5.60 -13.39
C CYS A 91 -0.41 5.01 -14.35
N THR A 92 0.76 4.67 -13.82
CA THR A 92 1.85 4.02 -14.57
C THR A 92 1.70 2.50 -14.65
N GLY A 93 0.78 1.92 -13.87
CA GLY A 93 0.63 0.47 -13.70
C GLY A 93 1.64 -0.15 -12.73
N ARG A 94 2.49 0.66 -12.09
CA ARG A 94 3.48 0.20 -11.10
C ARG A 94 2.99 0.42 -9.68
N SER A 95 3.67 -0.24 -8.75
CA SER A 95 3.51 -0.06 -7.30
C SER A 95 4.83 0.40 -6.68
N VAL A 96 4.74 1.09 -5.55
CA VAL A 96 5.90 1.55 -4.78
C VAL A 96 5.76 1.10 -3.32
N THR A 97 6.87 0.70 -2.70
CA THR A 97 6.91 0.48 -1.25
C THR A 97 7.47 1.71 -0.57
N VAL A 98 6.69 2.34 0.32
CA VAL A 98 7.09 3.52 1.07
C VAL A 98 7.07 3.28 2.57
N LYS A 99 7.89 4.04 3.30
CA LYS A 99 7.85 4.12 4.76
C LYS A 99 7.06 5.36 5.20
N ILE A 100 6.18 5.24 6.18
CA ILE A 100 5.57 6.41 6.82
C ILE A 100 6.61 7.05 7.73
N VAL A 101 6.98 8.30 7.43
CA VAL A 101 8.00 9.03 8.18
C VAL A 101 7.49 10.35 8.73
N ASP A 102 6.33 10.82 8.26
CA ASP A 102 5.84 12.15 8.59
C ASP A 102 4.32 12.20 8.78
N LEU A 103 3.86 13.32 9.32
CA LEU A 103 2.47 13.69 9.46
C LEU A 103 2.14 14.77 8.43
N CYS A 104 1.04 14.56 7.70
CA CYS A 104 0.43 15.53 6.81
C CYS A 104 -0.83 16.09 7.51
N PRO A 105 -0.76 17.29 8.14
CA PRO A 105 -1.84 17.81 8.95
C PRO A 105 -2.97 18.46 8.13
N SER A 106 -4.18 18.47 8.70
CA SER A 106 -5.31 19.24 8.16
C SER A 106 -5.08 20.75 8.36
N PRO A 107 -5.60 21.64 7.48
CA PRO A 107 -6.38 21.37 6.27
C PRO A 107 -5.50 21.14 5.01
N GLY A 108 -4.17 21.17 5.15
CA GLY A 108 -3.25 21.05 4.02
C GLY A 108 -3.24 19.65 3.38
N CYS A 109 -3.51 18.62 4.18
CA CYS A 109 -3.52 17.25 3.70
C CYS A 109 -4.77 16.92 2.87
N GLN A 110 -4.58 16.62 1.58
CA GLN A 110 -5.66 16.24 0.67
C GLN A 110 -5.64 14.75 0.28
N GLY A 111 -4.69 13.99 0.81
CA GLY A 111 -4.54 12.55 0.61
C GLY A 111 -4.70 11.75 1.90
N THR A 112 -4.95 10.46 1.77
CA THR A 112 -4.75 9.48 2.85
C THR A 112 -3.26 9.29 3.12
N ILE A 113 -2.47 9.24 2.04
CA ILE A 113 -1.02 9.11 2.03
C ILE A 113 -0.47 10.20 1.12
N ASP A 114 0.38 11.07 1.63
CA ASP A 114 1.08 12.08 0.86
C ASP A 114 2.48 11.57 0.56
N LEU A 115 2.72 11.16 -0.68
CA LEU A 115 3.97 10.50 -1.08
C LEU A 115 5.08 11.53 -1.27
N SER A 116 6.33 11.15 -1.07
CA SER A 116 7.43 11.89 -1.69
C SER A 116 7.25 11.94 -3.22
N GLN A 117 7.75 13.01 -3.85
CA GLN A 117 7.63 13.24 -5.28
C GLN A 117 8.19 12.06 -6.09
N GLU A 118 9.31 11.49 -5.68
CA GLU A 118 9.93 10.32 -6.33
C GLU A 118 9.04 9.08 -6.22
N ALA A 119 8.45 8.84 -5.04
CA ALA A 119 7.54 7.72 -4.84
C ALA A 119 6.23 7.88 -5.63
N PHE A 120 5.69 9.10 -5.70
CA PHE A 120 4.50 9.39 -6.50
C PHE A 120 4.75 9.17 -7.99
N ALA A 121 5.87 9.68 -8.51
CA ALA A 121 6.25 9.54 -9.91
C ALA A 121 6.44 8.07 -10.35
N ILE A 122 6.67 7.15 -9.41
CA ILE A 122 6.69 5.71 -9.71
C ILE A 122 5.29 5.21 -10.07
N ILE A 123 4.23 5.64 -9.37
CA ILE A 123 2.89 5.09 -9.50
C ILE A 123 1.97 5.93 -10.41
N ALA A 124 2.23 7.22 -10.56
CA ALA A 124 1.38 8.14 -11.29
C ALA A 124 2.12 9.32 -11.93
N ASN A 125 1.54 9.91 -12.97
CA ASN A 125 1.99 11.17 -13.55
C ASN A 125 1.86 12.32 -12.52
N PRO A 126 2.96 13.00 -12.13
CA PRO A 126 2.93 14.13 -11.19
C PRO A 126 1.96 15.26 -11.58
N ASP A 127 1.71 15.49 -12.87
CA ASP A 127 0.76 16.52 -13.34
C ASP A 127 -0.68 16.26 -12.87
N ALA A 128 -0.99 15.03 -12.49
CA ALA A 128 -2.30 14.70 -11.93
C ALA A 128 -2.51 15.33 -10.55
N GLY A 129 -1.44 15.56 -9.77
CA GLY A 129 -1.44 16.11 -8.41
C GLY A 129 -2.07 15.22 -7.34
N LYS A 130 -3.13 14.49 -7.69
CA LYS A 130 -3.89 13.61 -6.80
C LYS A 130 -4.47 12.42 -7.56
N VAL A 131 -4.31 11.22 -7.02
CA VAL A 131 -4.81 9.98 -7.62
C VAL A 131 -5.54 9.11 -6.61
N GLU A 132 -6.45 8.28 -7.11
CA GLU A 132 -7.01 7.18 -6.31
C GLU A 132 -5.94 6.10 -6.16
N ILE A 133 -5.80 5.55 -4.95
CA ILE A 133 -4.84 4.50 -4.66
C ILE A 133 -5.48 3.30 -3.96
N GLU A 134 -4.80 2.16 -4.09
CA GLU A 134 -4.93 1.03 -3.19
C GLU A 134 -3.59 0.83 -2.46
N TYR A 135 -3.65 0.56 -1.17
CA TYR A 135 -2.47 0.35 -0.33
C TYR A 135 -2.68 -0.77 0.69
N HIS A 136 -1.60 -1.47 1.04
CA HIS A 136 -1.61 -2.46 2.12
C HIS A 136 -0.27 -2.44 2.86
N ARG A 137 -0.33 -2.73 4.16
CA ARG A 137 0.86 -2.82 5.01
C ARG A 137 1.61 -4.11 4.72
N ILE A 138 2.94 -4.07 4.83
CA ILE A 138 3.84 -5.24 4.74
C ILE A 138 4.69 -5.40 5.99
#